data_AF-A0A8I1TSA5-F1
#
_entry.id   AF-A0A8I1TSA5-F1
#
_cell.length_a   1.000
_cell.length_b   1.000
_cell.length_c   1.000
_cell.angle_alpha   90.00
_cell.angle_beta   90.00
_cell.angle_gamma   90.00
#
_symmetry.space_group_name_H-M   'P 1'
#
loop_
_entity.id
_entity.type
_entity.pdbx_description
1 polymer ?
#
loop_
_entity_poly.entity_id
_entity_poly.type
_entity_poly.pdbx_seq_one_letter_code
_entity_poly.pdbx_strand_id
1 'polypeptide(L)'
;MSPISRQSVFLFLIAVGAAGLNGCAQPPQRPDAKAVSVAAGREKLALGLQDRGELAEALVQWKILSVIDPGNARYASQVETTRNLIEKKTKALILEGVANSRQGAREAARLSFLKALALDPKNKEAFDYLRQPAMQLPAAGESSAPKAGDGACCQPRGKVAGSRERATP
;
A
#
# COMPACT_ATOMS: atom_id res chain seq x y z
N MET A 1 5.11 -55.85 52.96
CA MET A 1 3.96 -55.85 52.04
C MET A 1 4.43 -56.06 50.61
N SER A 2 4.14 -57.23 50.08
CA SER A 2 3.84 -57.56 48.66
C SER A 2 2.57 -58.44 48.75
N PRO A 3 1.67 -58.60 47.74
CA PRO A 3 2.06 -58.91 46.35
C PRO A 3 1.01 -58.61 45.20
N ILE A 4 1.38 -58.95 43.95
CA ILE A 4 0.55 -59.52 42.85
C ILE A 4 -0.57 -58.63 42.22
N SER A 5 -0.40 -58.12 40.99
CA SER A 5 -0.69 -58.75 39.68
C SER A 5 -2.17 -58.69 39.22
N ARG A 6 -2.38 -58.11 38.03
CA ARG A 6 -3.42 -58.47 37.04
C ARG A 6 -3.10 -57.71 35.74
N GLN A 7 -2.47 -58.39 34.77
CA GLN A 7 -3.10 -58.85 33.52
C GLN A 7 -3.70 -57.69 32.71
N SER A 8 -3.18 -57.35 31.53
CA SER A 8 -3.27 -58.24 30.38
C SER A 8 -2.14 -58.02 29.37
N VAL A 9 -1.39 -59.10 29.19
CA VAL A 9 -0.64 -59.41 27.97
C VAL A 9 -1.66 -59.55 26.84
N PHE A 10 -1.55 -58.72 25.81
CA PHE A 10 -2.05 -59.07 24.48
C PHE A 10 -0.96 -58.76 23.45
N LEU A 11 -0.01 -59.70 23.40
CA LEU A 11 0.71 -60.05 22.18
C LEU A 11 -0.33 -60.44 21.11
N PHE A 12 -0.50 -59.59 20.10
CA PHE A 12 -1.03 -60.04 18.81
C PHE A 12 -0.06 -59.64 17.71
N LEU A 13 0.85 -60.56 17.47
CA LEU A 13 1.68 -60.69 16.28
C LEU A 13 0.82 -61.37 15.20
N ILE A 14 0.21 -60.65 14.24
CA ILE A 14 -0.24 -61.25 12.97
C ILE A 14 -0.14 -60.26 11.78
N ALA A 15 0.69 -60.68 10.81
CA ALA A 15 0.64 -60.50 9.35
C ALA A 15 0.70 -59.12 8.69
N VAL A 16 1.88 -58.86 8.12
CA VAL A 16 2.14 -58.45 6.73
C VAL A 16 0.88 -58.40 5.84
N GLY A 17 0.48 -57.17 5.49
CA GLY A 17 -0.43 -56.86 4.39
C GLY A 17 0.22 -55.83 3.48
N ALA A 18 1.00 -56.30 2.51
CA ALA A 18 1.48 -55.51 1.40
C ALA A 18 0.37 -55.34 0.36
N ALA A 19 -0.08 -54.10 0.12
CA ALA A 19 -0.58 -53.60 -1.16
C ALA A 19 -1.23 -52.22 -0.97
N GLY A 20 -0.79 -51.23 -1.76
CA GLY A 20 -1.51 -49.97 -1.90
C GLY A 20 -0.69 -48.68 -1.82
N LEU A 21 0.61 -48.69 -2.14
CA LEU A 21 1.34 -47.45 -2.45
C LEU A 21 0.88 -46.88 -3.80
N ASN A 22 -0.36 -46.37 -3.88
CA ASN A 22 -0.76 -45.40 -4.90
C ASN A 22 -0.37 -43.99 -4.42
N GLY A 23 0.89 -43.83 -4.05
CA GLY A 23 1.51 -42.52 -3.92
C GLY A 23 1.76 -42.03 -5.34
N CYS A 24 0.81 -41.27 -5.90
CA CYS A 24 1.10 -40.45 -7.07
C CYS A 24 2.19 -39.46 -6.66
N ALA A 25 3.45 -39.84 -6.88
CA ALA A 25 4.57 -38.92 -6.91
C ALA A 25 4.32 -38.01 -8.11
N GLN A 26 3.47 -37.00 -7.91
CA GLN A 26 3.22 -35.98 -8.92
C GLN A 26 4.57 -35.31 -9.18
N PRO A 27 5.15 -35.47 -10.38
CA PRO A 27 6.44 -34.86 -10.67
C PRO A 27 6.31 -33.34 -10.44
N PRO A 28 7.34 -32.67 -9.90
CA PRO A 28 7.31 -31.23 -9.75
C PRO A 28 6.97 -30.63 -11.11
N GLN A 29 5.78 -30.04 -11.22
CA GLN A 29 5.30 -29.44 -12.45
C GLN A 29 6.25 -28.30 -12.78
N ARG A 30 7.03 -28.44 -13.86
CA ARG A 30 7.88 -27.36 -14.34
C ARG A 30 6.94 -26.22 -14.76
N PRO A 31 7.18 -24.98 -14.29
CA PRO A 31 6.32 -23.87 -14.65
C PRO A 31 6.33 -23.64 -16.17
N ASP A 32 5.14 -23.39 -16.73
CA ASP A 32 4.98 -23.10 -18.16
C ASP A 32 5.84 -21.91 -18.58
N ALA A 33 6.50 -21.97 -19.74
CA ALA A 33 7.37 -20.90 -20.23
C ALA A 33 6.66 -19.52 -20.28
N LYS A 34 5.35 -19.52 -20.57
CA LYS A 34 4.51 -18.32 -20.50
C LYS A 34 4.40 -17.78 -19.08
N ALA A 35 4.19 -18.63 -18.08
CA ALA A 35 4.12 -18.23 -16.67
C ALA A 35 5.45 -17.63 -16.19
N VAL A 36 6.58 -18.21 -16.60
CA VAL A 36 7.93 -17.67 -16.32
C VAL A 36 8.10 -16.26 -16.91
N SER A 37 7.69 -16.05 -18.16
CA SER A 37 7.80 -14.72 -18.80
C SER A 37 6.92 -13.66 -18.12
N VAL A 38 5.71 -14.02 -17.67
CA VAL A 38 4.80 -13.14 -16.93
C VAL A 38 5.38 -12.81 -15.55
N ALA A 39 5.95 -13.79 -14.85
CA ALA A 39 6.61 -13.58 -13.57
C ALA A 39 7.80 -12.61 -13.69
N ALA A 40 8.67 -12.80 -14.69
CA ALA A 40 9.80 -11.92 -14.92
C ALA A 40 9.37 -10.45 -15.19
N GLY A 41 8.34 -10.25 -16.01
CA GLY A 41 7.81 -8.91 -16.29
C GLY A 41 7.23 -8.24 -15.04
N ARG A 42 6.47 -8.99 -14.22
CA ARG A 42 5.90 -8.48 -12.96
C ARG A 42 6.97 -8.19 -11.92
N GLU A 43 8.01 -9.00 -11.84
CA GLU A 43 9.13 -8.76 -10.94
C GLU A 43 9.84 -7.45 -11.28
N LYS A 44 10.12 -7.21 -12.56
CA LYS A 44 10.69 -5.93 -13.02
C LYS A 44 9.79 -4.75 -12.65
N LEU A 45 8.47 -4.89 -12.81
CA LEU A 45 7.51 -3.87 -12.41
C LEU A 45 7.52 -3.62 -10.89
N ALA A 46 7.52 -4.68 -10.08
CA ALA A 46 7.53 -4.59 -8.62
C ALA A 46 8.77 -3.84 -8.11
N LEU A 47 9.95 -4.15 -8.66
CA LEU A 47 11.20 -3.45 -8.36
C LEU A 47 11.12 -1.98 -8.75
N GLY A 48 10.66 -1.67 -9.98
CA GLY A 48 10.52 -0.28 -10.42
C GLY A 48 9.54 0.53 -9.56
N LEU A 49 8.49 -0.10 -9.02
CA LEU A 49 7.55 0.53 -8.08
C LEU A 49 8.23 0.81 -6.72
N GLN A 50 9.04 -0.13 -6.21
CA GLN A 50 9.80 0.09 -4.98
C GLN A 50 10.78 1.25 -5.13
N ASP A 51 11.50 1.33 -6.24
CA ASP A 51 12.49 2.39 -6.52
C ASP A 51 11.85 3.79 -6.56
N ARG A 52 10.62 3.90 -7.08
CA ARG A 52 9.84 5.15 -7.07
C ARG A 52 9.14 5.43 -5.74
N GLY A 53 9.18 4.48 -4.79
CA GLY A 53 8.51 4.60 -3.51
C GLY A 53 6.99 4.36 -3.55
N GLU A 54 6.47 3.79 -4.64
CA GLU A 54 5.08 3.35 -4.85
C GLU A 54 4.85 2.00 -4.13
N LEU A 55 5.11 1.99 -2.82
CA LEU A 55 5.23 0.75 -2.03
C LEU A 55 3.95 -0.08 -1.98
N ALA A 56 2.77 0.56 -1.95
CA ALA A 56 1.49 -0.14 -1.92
C ALA A 56 1.27 -0.96 -3.20
N GLU A 57 1.58 -0.39 -4.35
CA GLU A 57 1.49 -1.07 -5.65
C GLU A 57 2.56 -2.14 -5.79
N ALA A 58 3.79 -1.87 -5.35
CA ALA A 58 4.85 -2.86 -5.31
C ALA A 58 4.43 -4.10 -4.49
N LEU A 59 3.83 -3.90 -3.32
CA LEU A 59 3.33 -4.97 -2.47
C LEU A 59 2.28 -5.84 -3.20
N VAL A 60 1.41 -5.23 -4.00
CA VAL A 60 0.44 -5.97 -4.82
C VAL A 60 1.16 -6.87 -5.82
N GLN A 61 2.18 -6.36 -6.52
CA GLN A 61 2.93 -7.18 -7.48
C GLN A 61 3.67 -8.34 -6.80
N TRP A 62 4.30 -8.11 -5.64
CA TRP A 62 4.96 -9.18 -4.88
C TRP A 62 3.98 -10.26 -4.42
N LYS A 63 2.77 -9.88 -3.99
CA LYS A 63 1.73 -10.84 -3.63
C LYS A 63 1.28 -11.67 -4.83
N ILE A 64 1.08 -11.04 -5.98
CA ILE A 64 0.75 -11.77 -7.22
C ILE A 64 1.86 -12.77 -7.56
N LEU A 65 3.13 -12.36 -7.48
CA LEU A 65 4.28 -13.24 -7.73
C LEU A 65 4.32 -14.43 -6.75
N SER A 66 4.02 -14.21 -5.47
CA SER A 66 3.95 -15.29 -4.48
C SER A 66 2.80 -16.29 -4.73
N VAL A 67 1.76 -15.87 -5.48
CA VAL A 67 0.67 -16.75 -5.92
C VAL A 67 1.05 -17.51 -7.19
N ILE A 68 1.78 -16.87 -8.12
CA ILE A 68 2.24 -17.50 -9.37
C ILE A 68 3.29 -18.58 -9.08
N ASP A 69 4.22 -18.31 -8.17
CA ASP A 69 5.27 -19.26 -7.76
C ASP A 69 5.39 -19.30 -6.23
N PRO A 70 4.55 -20.12 -5.55
CA PRO A 70 4.58 -20.26 -4.10
C PRO A 70 5.87 -20.89 -3.56
N GLY A 71 6.63 -21.61 -4.40
CA GLY A 71 7.90 -22.24 -4.01
C GLY A 71 9.08 -21.26 -3.94
N ASN A 72 8.93 -20.08 -4.53
CA ASN A 72 9.95 -19.05 -4.52
C ASN A 72 9.90 -18.21 -3.24
N ALA A 73 10.69 -18.63 -2.25
CA ALA A 73 10.80 -17.96 -0.95
C ALA A 73 11.19 -16.47 -1.04
N ARG A 74 11.84 -16.04 -2.14
CA ARG A 74 12.18 -14.63 -2.35
C ARG A 74 10.95 -13.75 -2.51
N TYR A 75 9.90 -14.23 -3.19
CA TYR A 75 8.67 -13.44 -3.36
C TYR A 75 7.95 -13.24 -2.04
N ALA A 76 7.85 -14.29 -1.21
CA ALA A 76 7.32 -14.17 0.14
C ALA A 76 8.15 -13.19 1.00
N SER A 77 9.49 -13.27 0.92
CA SER A 77 10.37 -12.32 1.60
C SER A 77 10.15 -10.88 1.15
N GLN A 78 9.94 -10.63 -0.15
CA GLN A 78 9.67 -9.29 -0.66
C GLN A 78 8.31 -8.74 -0.22
N VAL A 79 7.30 -9.59 -0.06
CA VAL A 79 6.02 -9.20 0.55
C VAL A 79 6.24 -8.68 1.97
N GLU A 80 6.99 -9.40 2.81
CA GLU A 80 7.27 -8.99 4.18
C GLU A 80 8.13 -7.73 4.26
N THR A 81 9.22 -7.67 3.48
CA THR A 81 10.07 -6.48 3.42
C THR A 81 9.28 -5.25 2.99
N THR A 82 8.45 -5.35 1.95
CA THR A 82 7.65 -4.21 1.48
C THR A 82 6.59 -3.81 2.49
N ARG A 83 5.96 -4.77 3.18
CA ARG A 83 5.00 -4.49 4.26
C ARG A 83 5.68 -3.72 5.41
N ASN A 84 6.87 -4.13 5.82
CA ASN A 84 7.62 -3.44 6.88
C ASN A 84 8.01 -2.01 6.47
N LEU A 85 8.38 -1.80 5.20
CA LEU A 85 8.65 -0.46 4.67
C LEU A 85 7.40 0.43 4.68
N ILE A 86 6.25 -0.13 4.27
CA ILE A 86 4.95 0.56 4.36
C ILE A 86 4.67 0.94 5.81
N GLU A 87 4.75 0.01 6.75
CA GLU A 87 4.47 0.27 8.16
C GLU A 87 5.37 1.39 8.72
N LYS A 88 6.68 1.32 8.45
CA LYS A 88 7.63 2.35 8.90
C LYS A 88 7.30 3.73 8.32
N LYS A 89 7.00 3.81 7.02
CA LYS A 89 6.69 5.06 6.34
C LYS A 89 5.33 5.63 6.79
N THR A 90 4.33 4.78 6.97
CA THR A 90 3.02 5.13 7.54
C THR A 90 3.19 5.73 8.94
N LYS A 91 3.96 5.08 9.84
CA LYS A 91 4.24 5.62 11.18
C LYS A 91 4.92 6.99 11.12
N ALA A 92 5.92 7.15 10.24
CA ALA A 92 6.61 8.43 10.08
C ALA A 92 5.65 9.55 9.63
N LEU A 93 4.77 9.27 8.68
CA LEU A 93 3.75 10.22 8.19
C LEU A 93 2.72 10.57 9.26
N ILE A 94 2.33 9.62 10.12
CA ILE A 94 1.45 9.90 11.26
C ILE A 94 2.15 10.83 12.25
N LEU A 95 3.41 10.57 12.60
CA LEU A 95 4.18 11.43 13.51
C LEU A 95 4.37 12.85 12.93
N GLU A 96 4.63 12.96 11.63
CA GLU A 96 4.68 14.24 10.92
C GLU A 96 3.34 14.98 11.01
N GLY A 97 2.22 14.27 10.78
CA GLY A 97 0.88 14.85 10.91
C GLY A 97 0.59 15.35 12.32
N VAL A 98 0.97 14.58 13.34
CA VAL A 98 0.84 14.98 14.75
C VAL A 98 1.68 16.22 15.06
N ALA A 99 2.91 16.28 14.57
CA ALA A 99 3.78 17.44 14.76
C ALA A 99 3.19 18.70 14.12
N ASN A 100 2.75 18.61 12.85
CA ASN A 100 2.08 19.71 12.15
C ASN A 100 0.80 20.16 12.87
N SER A 101 0.01 19.20 13.38
CA SER A 101 -1.21 19.50 14.13
C SER A 101 -0.91 20.27 15.41
N ARG A 102 0.15 19.90 16.15
CA ARG A 102 0.57 20.61 17.38
C ARG A 102 1.06 22.03 17.11
N GLN A 103 1.60 22.27 15.92
CA GLN A 103 2.06 23.59 15.47
C GLN A 103 0.93 24.44 14.88
N GLY A 104 -0.31 23.93 14.83
CA GLY A 104 -1.45 24.62 14.22
C GLY A 104 -1.46 24.59 12.68
N ALA A 105 -0.50 23.91 12.05
CA ALA A 105 -0.41 23.72 10.61
C ALA A 105 -1.41 22.65 10.13
N ARG A 106 -2.71 22.95 10.22
CA ARG A 106 -3.81 22.01 9.97
C ARG A 106 -3.71 21.36 8.59
N GLU A 107 -3.64 22.13 7.51
CA GLU A 107 -3.57 21.54 6.15
C GLU A 107 -2.36 20.62 5.95
N ALA A 108 -1.20 21.00 6.49
CA ALA A 108 -0.01 20.15 6.45
C ALA A 108 -0.25 18.83 7.22
N ALA A 109 -0.84 18.90 8.41
CA ALA A 109 -1.22 17.71 9.18
C ALA A 109 -2.17 16.80 8.40
N ARG A 110 -3.18 17.37 7.74
CA ARG A 110 -4.15 16.64 6.91
C ARG A 110 -3.45 15.80 5.86
N LEU A 111 -2.54 16.45 5.13
CA LEU A 111 -1.85 15.83 4.02
C LEU A 111 -0.96 14.69 4.49
N SER A 112 -0.28 14.83 5.64
CA SER A 112 0.54 13.75 6.21
C SER A 112 -0.34 12.53 6.59
N PHE A 113 -1.50 12.74 7.23
CA PHE A 113 -2.42 11.64 7.54
C PHE A 113 -3.03 10.98 6.29
N LEU A 114 -3.38 11.75 5.27
CA LEU A 114 -3.88 11.21 4.00
C LEU A 114 -2.80 10.40 3.26
N LYS A 115 -1.54 10.85 3.28
CA LYS A 115 -0.41 10.08 2.74
C LYS A 115 -0.22 8.77 3.51
N ALA A 116 -0.41 8.77 4.83
CA ALA A 116 -0.35 7.56 5.64
C ALA A 116 -1.44 6.56 5.20
N LEU A 117 -2.66 7.03 4.99
CA LEU A 117 -3.78 6.20 4.49
C LEU A 117 -3.59 5.73 3.04
N ALA A 118 -2.90 6.50 2.20
CA ALA A 118 -2.57 6.06 0.85
C ALA A 118 -1.63 4.84 0.85
N LEU A 119 -0.77 4.71 1.87
CA LEU A 119 0.11 3.55 2.04
C LEU A 119 -0.58 2.39 2.76
N ASP A 120 -1.36 2.69 3.81
CA ASP A 120 -2.16 1.73 4.57
C ASP A 120 -3.60 2.23 4.73
N PRO A 121 -4.52 1.85 3.82
CA PRO A 121 -5.90 2.30 3.86
C PRO A 121 -6.69 1.85 5.10
N LYS A 122 -6.17 0.86 5.83
CA LYS A 122 -6.82 0.32 7.05
C LYS A 122 -6.20 0.90 8.32
N ASN A 123 -5.30 1.87 8.21
CA ASN A 123 -4.65 2.48 9.37
C ASN A 123 -5.67 3.30 10.18
N LYS A 124 -6.12 2.72 11.29
CA LYS A 124 -7.17 3.32 12.13
C LYS A 124 -6.71 4.62 12.76
N GLU A 125 -5.44 4.70 13.18
CA GLU A 125 -4.88 5.89 13.83
C GLU A 125 -4.88 7.11 12.90
N ALA A 126 -4.35 6.98 11.67
CA ALA A 126 -4.37 8.06 10.68
C ALA A 126 -5.80 8.51 10.35
N PHE A 127 -6.73 7.56 10.26
CA PHE A 127 -8.13 7.86 10.03
C PHE A 127 -8.78 8.60 11.21
N ASP A 128 -8.50 8.18 12.45
CA ASP A 128 -9.04 8.80 13.66
C ASP A 128 -8.58 10.26 13.80
N TYR A 129 -7.32 10.59 13.46
CA TYR A 129 -6.87 11.98 13.38
C TYR A 129 -7.68 12.82 12.39
N LEU A 130 -8.03 12.26 11.22
CA LEU A 130 -8.85 12.94 10.20
C LEU A 130 -10.29 13.19 10.63
N ARG A 131 -10.82 12.46 11.62
CA ARG A 131 -12.18 12.66 12.13
C ARG A 131 -12.28 13.80 13.14
N GLN A 132 -11.15 14.26 13.68
CA GLN A 132 -11.15 15.31 14.68
C GLN A 132 -11.74 16.61 14.12
N PRO A 133 -12.51 17.38 14.90
CA PRO A 133 -13.08 18.65 14.43
C PRO A 133 -12.04 19.64 13.92
N ALA A 134 -10.84 19.64 14.52
CA ALA A 134 -9.71 20.46 14.10
C ALA A 134 -9.20 20.15 12.67
N MET A 135 -9.59 19.00 12.13
CA MET A 135 -9.15 18.47 10.84
C MET A 135 -10.24 18.57 9.75
N GLN A 136 -11.45 18.97 10.14
CA GLN A 136 -12.56 19.23 9.22
C GLN A 136 -12.32 20.59 8.56
N LEU A 137 -12.38 20.63 7.22
CA LEU A 137 -12.37 21.91 6.52
C LEU A 137 -13.66 22.67 6.85
N PRO A 138 -13.60 23.98 7.13
CA PRO A 138 -14.81 24.80 7.07
C PRO A 138 -15.40 24.65 5.67
N ALA A 139 -16.74 24.62 5.59
CA ALA A 139 -17.44 24.55 4.31
C ALA A 139 -16.83 25.58 3.35
N ALA A 140 -16.49 25.15 2.13
CA ALA A 140 -15.89 25.98 1.11
C ALA A 140 -16.70 27.28 0.95
N GLY A 141 -16.21 28.37 1.55
CA GLY A 141 -16.99 29.59 1.77
C GLY A 141 -16.27 30.58 2.68
N GLU A 142 -15.48 30.09 3.65
CA GLU A 142 -14.62 30.94 4.49
C GLU A 142 -13.15 30.78 4.08
N SER A 143 -12.76 31.42 2.98
CA SER A 143 -11.35 31.65 2.70
C SER A 143 -10.80 32.63 3.75
N SER A 144 -10.20 32.12 4.82
CA SER A 144 -9.29 32.90 5.67
C SER A 144 -7.94 33.05 4.96
N ALA A 145 -7.97 33.55 3.72
CA ALA A 145 -6.81 34.22 3.17
C ALA A 145 -6.57 35.47 4.05
N PRO A 146 -5.31 35.77 4.45
CA PRO A 146 -5.02 37.09 4.98
C PRO A 146 -5.44 38.09 3.90
N LYS A 147 -6.31 39.05 4.25
CA LYS A 147 -6.68 40.16 3.37
C LYS A 147 -5.39 40.88 2.97
N ALA A 148 -4.85 40.53 1.79
CA ALA A 148 -3.90 41.36 1.08
C ALA A 148 -4.63 42.69 0.83
N GLY A 149 -4.02 43.76 1.30
CA GLY A 149 -4.62 45.08 1.43
C GLY A 149 -5.37 45.55 0.19
N ASP A 150 -6.46 46.26 0.46
CA ASP A 150 -7.21 47.06 -0.50
C ASP A 150 -6.24 47.97 -1.27
N GLY A 151 -6.00 47.65 -2.54
CA GLY A 151 -4.95 48.31 -3.30
C GLY A 151 -5.00 48.00 -4.79
N ALA A 152 -6.08 48.42 -5.44
CA ALA A 152 -6.15 48.79 -6.85
C ALA A 152 -5.57 47.80 -7.88
N CYS A 153 -6.43 47.06 -8.58
CA CYS A 153 -6.25 46.69 -9.98
C CYS A 153 -7.54 46.12 -10.57
N CYS A 154 -8.47 46.99 -10.99
CA CYS A 154 -9.52 46.67 -11.98
C CYS A 154 -10.18 47.99 -12.43
N GLN A 155 -9.49 48.73 -13.30
CA GLN A 155 -10.12 49.75 -14.15
C GLN A 155 -10.54 49.07 -15.45
N PRO A 156 -11.81 49.18 -15.90
CA PRO A 156 -12.23 48.66 -17.20
C PRO A 156 -11.65 49.54 -18.32
N ARG A 157 -10.81 48.95 -19.18
CA ARG A 157 -10.26 49.62 -20.37
C ARG A 157 -11.40 50.01 -21.32
N GLY A 158 -11.53 51.31 -21.55
CA GLY A 158 -12.52 51.90 -22.44
C GLY A 158 -12.29 51.63 -23.92
N LYS A 159 -13.42 51.58 -24.64
CA LYS A 159 -13.69 52.02 -26.02
C LYS A 159 -12.49 52.04 -26.99
N VAL A 160 -12.48 51.07 -27.91
CA VAL A 160 -11.75 51.18 -29.18
C VAL A 160 -12.63 51.97 -30.16
N ALA A 161 -12.19 53.17 -30.52
CA ALA A 161 -12.79 53.98 -31.56
C ALA A 161 -11.79 54.16 -32.72
N GLY A 162 -12.24 53.81 -33.93
CA GLY A 162 -12.00 54.63 -35.12
C GLY A 162 -10.65 54.55 -35.83
N SER A 163 -10.63 53.78 -36.91
CA SER A 163 -10.33 54.23 -38.29
C SER A 163 -9.15 55.17 -38.55
N ARG A 164 -8.18 54.72 -39.36
CA ARG A 164 -7.89 55.38 -40.65
C ARG A 164 -6.99 54.54 -41.57
N GLU A 165 -7.51 54.33 -42.77
CA GLU A 165 -6.77 54.04 -44.00
C GLU A 165 -5.56 54.97 -44.18
N ARG A 166 -4.48 54.43 -44.75
CA ARG A 166 -3.79 55.09 -45.86
C ARG A 166 -3.04 54.09 -46.73
N ALA A 167 -3.36 54.18 -48.01
CA ALA A 167 -2.82 53.41 -49.11
C ALA A 167 -1.44 53.93 -49.58
N THR A 168 -0.61 53.00 -50.10
CA THR A 168 0.33 53.09 -51.26
C THR A 168 1.38 54.23 -51.34
N PRO A 169 2.36 54.18 -52.28
CA PRO A 169 2.59 53.32 -53.46
C PRO A 169 3.49 52.09 -53.26
#